data_AF-A0A920J948-F1
#
_entry.id   AF-A0A920J948-F1
#
_cell.length_a   1.000
_cell.length_b   1.000
_cell.length_c   1.000
_cell.angle_alpha   90.00
_cell.angle_beta   90.00
_cell.angle_gamma   90.00
#
_symmetry.space_group_name_H-M   'P 1'
#
loop_
_entity.id
_entity.type
_entity.pdbx_description
1 polymer ?
#
loop_
_entity_poly.entity_id
_entity_poly.type
_entity_poly.pdbx_seq_one_letter_code
_entity_poly.pdbx_strand_id
1 'polypeptide(L)'
;MPKQECENDWYLRYVAEYSVKKTEEGWRWKFDDSLFYKLGRPKGYEYIFKCPSLFIAGGKSLLMGSKILEYMQSTFKENMEFVSIDNAAHHVPIDAPKEVIKIIKETISKWL
;
A
#
# COMPACT_ATOMS: atom_id res chain seq x y z
N MET A 1 -7.49 0.52 9.09
CA MET A 1 -7.36 1.64 8.12
C MET A 1 -7.09 2.91 8.91
N PRO A 2 -6.06 3.74 8.61
CA PRO A 2 -5.97 5.10 9.13
C PRO A 2 -7.26 5.86 8.83
N LYS A 3 -7.59 6.85 9.68
CA LYS A 3 -8.76 7.69 9.45
C LYS A 3 -8.60 8.43 8.12
N GLN A 4 -9.49 8.15 7.18
CA GLN A 4 -9.53 8.77 5.85
C GLN A 4 -10.96 8.74 5.31
N GLU A 5 -11.30 9.64 4.41
CA GLU A 5 -12.51 9.51 3.59
C GLU A 5 -12.29 8.35 2.59
N CYS A 6 -13.32 7.55 2.38
CA CYS A 6 -13.32 6.45 1.42
C CYS A 6 -14.67 6.46 0.70
N GLU A 7 -14.67 6.72 -0.60
CA GLU A 7 -15.90 6.73 -1.39
C GLU A 7 -16.35 5.30 -1.77
N ASN A 8 -15.43 4.33 -1.72
CA ASN A 8 -15.66 2.93 -2.08
C ASN A 8 -16.08 2.08 -0.87
N ASP A 9 -17.13 2.52 -0.15
CA ASP A 9 -17.65 1.84 1.05
C ASP A 9 -18.00 0.37 0.81
N TRP A 10 -18.56 0.06 -0.36
CA TRP A 10 -18.89 -1.32 -0.74
C TRP A 10 -17.64 -2.20 -0.81
N TYR A 11 -16.50 -1.68 -1.29
CA TYR A 11 -15.26 -2.44 -1.44
C TYR A 11 -14.59 -2.62 -0.08
N LEU A 12 -14.58 -1.56 0.74
CA LEU A 12 -14.11 -1.64 2.12
C LEU A 12 -14.91 -2.66 2.93
N ARG A 13 -16.24 -2.66 2.77
CA ARG A 13 -17.13 -3.65 3.38
C ARG A 13 -16.82 -5.07 2.91
N TYR A 14 -16.64 -5.26 1.60
CA TYR A 14 -16.25 -6.56 1.04
C TYR A 14 -14.94 -7.06 1.67
N VAL A 15 -13.91 -6.22 1.74
CA VAL A 15 -12.64 -6.58 2.41
C VAL A 15 -12.89 -7.00 3.86
N ALA A 16 -13.69 -6.24 4.62
CA ALA A 16 -14.00 -6.54 6.01
C ALA A 16 -14.75 -7.88 6.19
N GLU A 17 -15.82 -8.11 5.44
CA GLU A 17 -16.64 -9.33 5.49
C GLU A 17 -15.83 -10.58 5.16
N TYR A 18 -14.89 -10.47 4.22
CA TYR A 18 -14.01 -11.58 3.85
C TYR A 18 -12.78 -11.72 4.73
N SER A 19 -12.47 -10.72 5.55
CA SER A 19 -11.34 -10.72 6.48
C SER A 19 -11.72 -11.21 7.89
N VAL A 20 -12.98 -11.60 8.12
CA VAL A 20 -13.42 -12.21 9.38
C VAL A 20 -13.78 -13.69 9.22
N LYS A 21 -13.65 -14.46 10.30
CA LYS A 21 -14.06 -15.86 10.40
C LYS A 21 -14.94 -16.07 11.63
N LYS A 22 -15.86 -17.03 11.55
CA LYS A 22 -16.65 -17.47 12.70
C LYS A 22 -15.82 -18.42 13.56
N THR A 23 -15.94 -18.28 14.87
CA THR A 23 -15.34 -19.14 15.90
C THR A 23 -16.44 -19.58 16.87
N GLU A 24 -16.12 -20.48 17.80
CA GLU A 24 -17.06 -20.88 18.86
C GLU A 24 -17.46 -19.69 19.76
N GLU A 25 -16.54 -18.74 19.95
CA GLU A 25 -16.72 -17.52 20.76
C GLU A 25 -17.33 -16.33 19.98
N GLY A 26 -17.68 -16.51 18.70
CA GLY A 26 -18.30 -15.46 17.87
C GLY A 26 -17.56 -15.21 16.55
N TRP A 27 -17.12 -13.98 16.33
CA TRP A 27 -16.38 -13.58 15.12
C TRP A 27 -15.01 -13.04 15.47
N ARG A 28 -14.01 -13.40 14.65
CA ARG A 28 -12.66 -12.89 14.77
C ARG A 28 -12.11 -12.50 13.42
N TRP A 29 -11.27 -11.47 13.39
CA TRP A 29 -10.47 -11.17 12.21
C TRP A 29 -9.48 -12.31 11.87
N LYS A 30 -9.22 -12.49 10.58
CA LYS A 30 -8.24 -13.43 10.02
C LYS A 30 -6.84 -12.83 10.06
N PHE A 31 -6.35 -12.42 11.24
CA PHE A 31 -4.95 -12.03 11.46
C PHE A 31 -4.37 -12.70 12.71
N ASP A 32 -3.03 -12.74 12.80
CA ASP A 32 -2.31 -13.18 14.01
C ASP A 32 -2.11 -11.98 14.94
N ASP A 33 -2.78 -11.96 16.09
CA ASP A 33 -2.70 -10.87 17.07
C ASP A 33 -1.29 -10.68 17.64
N SER A 34 -0.45 -11.70 17.56
CA SER A 34 0.95 -11.64 18.00
C SER A 34 1.91 -11.14 16.91
N LEU A 35 1.44 -10.91 15.69
CA LEU A 35 2.26 -10.50 14.55
C LEU A 35 3.12 -9.27 14.88
N PHE A 36 2.53 -8.23 15.45
CA PHE A 36 3.24 -6.99 15.74
C PHE A 36 4.28 -7.12 16.88
N TYR A 37 4.08 -8.05 17.81
CA TYR A 37 5.07 -8.37 18.83
C TYR A 37 6.25 -9.17 18.25
N LYS A 38 5.95 -10.07 17.30
CA LYS A 38 6.95 -10.90 16.62
C LYS A 38 7.72 -10.15 15.54
N LEU A 39 7.11 -9.14 14.91
CA LEU A 39 7.75 -8.30 13.89
C LEU A 39 8.76 -7.35 14.54
N GLY A 40 10.00 -7.79 14.66
CA GLY A 40 11.13 -6.90 14.90
C GLY A 40 11.39 -6.01 13.69
N ARG A 41 12.01 -4.84 13.91
CA ARG A 41 12.63 -4.10 12.81
C ARG A 41 13.83 -4.90 12.32
N PRO A 42 13.92 -5.25 11.02
CA PRO A 42 15.10 -5.93 10.51
C PRO A 42 16.31 -4.99 10.69
N LYS A 43 17.22 -5.35 11.59
CA LYS A 43 18.43 -4.58 11.87
C LYS A 43 19.44 -4.80 10.75
N GLY A 44 19.97 -3.72 10.18
CA GLY A 44 20.98 -3.78 9.13
C GLY A 44 20.45 -4.25 7.77
N TYR A 45 19.13 -4.25 7.58
CA TYR A 45 18.55 -4.56 6.28
C TYR A 45 18.48 -3.30 5.42
N GLU A 46 19.12 -3.36 4.25
CA GLU A 46 19.02 -2.36 3.21
C GLU A 46 18.07 -2.87 2.11
N TYR A 47 17.16 -2.01 1.68
CA TYR A 47 16.30 -2.31 0.55
C TYR A 47 17.12 -2.20 -0.74
N ILE A 48 17.27 -3.32 -1.46
CA ILE A 48 17.98 -3.37 -2.74
C ILE A 48 17.00 -3.82 -3.83
N PHE A 49 16.76 -2.95 -4.80
CA PHE A 49 15.93 -3.24 -5.97
C PHE A 49 16.85 -3.48 -7.18
N LYS A 50 16.88 -4.72 -7.68
CA LYS A 50 17.74 -5.16 -8.80
C LYS A 50 17.04 -5.15 -10.15
N CYS A 51 15.79 -4.71 -10.21
CA CYS A 51 14.98 -4.64 -11.41
C CYS A 51 14.18 -3.33 -11.43
N PRO A 52 13.69 -2.91 -12.61
CA PRO A 52 12.72 -1.82 -12.70
C PRO A 52 11.60 -2.02 -11.69
N SER A 53 11.34 -0.97 -10.92
CA SER A 53 10.40 -0.98 -9.81
C SER A 53 9.43 0.19 -9.95
N LEU A 54 8.23 0.02 -9.40
CA LEU A 54 7.20 1.04 -9.40
C LEU A 54 6.70 1.25 -7.97
N PHE A 55 6.69 2.49 -7.54
CA PHE A 55 6.11 2.91 -6.27
C PHE A 55 4.88 3.79 -6.53
N ILE A 56 3.71 3.30 -6.14
CA ILE A 56 2.45 4.05 -6.24
C ILE A 56 2.02 4.49 -4.84
N ALA A 57 1.77 5.78 -4.67
CA ALA A 57 1.26 6.35 -3.43
C ALA A 57 0.02 7.21 -3.66
N GLY A 58 -0.78 7.42 -2.61
CA GLY A 58 -1.89 8.36 -2.65
C GLY A 58 -1.43 9.77 -2.29
N GLY A 59 -1.87 10.76 -3.06
CA GLY A 59 -1.52 12.17 -2.87
C GLY A 59 -2.09 12.79 -1.58
N LYS A 60 -3.09 12.16 -0.97
CA LYS A 60 -3.62 12.53 0.36
C LYS A 60 -2.99 11.74 1.51
N SER A 61 -1.99 10.90 1.23
CA SER A 61 -1.30 10.10 2.25
C SER A 61 -0.41 10.96 3.13
N LEU A 62 -0.30 10.62 4.42
CA LEU A 62 0.69 11.20 5.34
C LEU A 62 2.15 10.97 4.90
N LEU A 63 2.37 10.10 3.90
CA LEU A 63 3.66 9.90 3.28
C LEU A 63 4.09 11.10 2.42
N MET A 64 3.15 11.89 1.89
CA MET A 64 3.46 13.01 1.00
C MET A 64 4.20 14.12 1.74
N GLY A 65 5.30 14.60 1.15
CA GLY A 65 6.18 15.60 1.77
C GLY A 65 6.94 15.09 3.00
N SER A 66 6.92 13.79 3.28
CA SER A 66 7.69 13.22 4.37
C SER A 66 9.16 13.02 3.99
N LYS A 67 10.05 13.15 4.97
CA LYS A 67 11.47 12.79 4.83
C LYS A 67 11.68 11.34 4.37
N ILE A 68 10.72 10.46 4.65
CA ILE A 68 10.76 9.05 4.23
C ILE A 68 10.60 8.97 2.70
N LEU A 69 9.62 9.67 2.14
CA LEU A 69 9.41 9.69 0.69
C LEU A 69 10.58 10.35 -0.03
N GLU A 70 11.07 11.48 0.48
CA GLU A 70 12.27 12.15 -0.05
C GLU A 70 13.48 11.20 -0.06
N TYR A 71 13.69 10.50 1.05
CA TYR A 71 14.75 9.50 1.15
C TYR A 71 14.57 8.39 0.11
N MET A 72 13.37 7.81 -0.02
CA MET A 72 13.10 6.75 -1.00
C MET A 72 13.35 7.23 -2.44
N GLN A 73 12.84 8.41 -2.79
CA GLN A 73 13.03 9.01 -4.11
C GLN A 73 14.50 9.25 -4.41
N SER A 74 15.25 9.84 -3.46
CA SER A 74 16.69 10.07 -3.63
C SER A 74 17.50 8.77 -3.74
N THR A 75 17.13 7.74 -2.96
CA THR A 75 17.86 6.47 -2.89
C THR A 75 17.60 5.59 -4.10
N PHE A 76 16.36 5.57 -4.61
CA PHE A 76 15.93 4.61 -5.64
C PHE A 76 15.66 5.23 -7.01
N LYS A 77 15.99 6.51 -7.22
CA LYS A 77 15.72 7.25 -8.48
C LYS A 77 16.15 6.54 -9.77
N GLU A 78 17.21 5.74 -9.74
CA GLU A 78 17.73 5.06 -10.92
C GLU A 78 16.92 3.80 -11.30
N ASN A 79 16.29 3.16 -10.31
CA ASN A 79 15.64 1.85 -10.49
C ASN A 79 14.12 1.87 -10.22
N MET A 80 13.56 2.99 -9.74
CA MET A 80 12.17 3.07 -9.28
C MET A 80 11.45 4.30 -9.84
N GLU A 81 10.35 4.06 -10.55
CA GLU A 81 9.38 5.08 -10.94
C GLU A 81 8.46 5.39 -9.75
N PHE A 82 8.25 6.67 -9.44
CA PHE A 82 7.36 7.12 -8.37
C PHE A 82 6.13 7.80 -8.97
N VAL A 83 4.94 7.28 -8.65
CA VAL A 83 3.66 7.81 -9.13
C VAL A 83 2.75 8.12 -7.95
N SER A 84 2.11 9.29 -7.98
CA SER A 84 1.09 9.68 -7.02
C SER A 84 -0.30 9.68 -7.67
N ILE A 85 -1.31 9.22 -6.93
CA ILE A 85 -2.73 9.35 -7.29
C ILE A 85 -3.36 10.40 -6.37
N ASP A 86 -3.62 11.60 -6.89
CA ASP A 86 -3.99 12.79 -6.11
C ASP A 86 -5.22 12.62 -5.22
N ASN A 87 -6.24 11.88 -5.68
CA ASN A 87 -7.47 11.69 -4.93
C ASN A 87 -7.42 10.53 -3.92
N ALA A 88 -6.34 9.74 -3.89
CA ALA A 88 -6.18 8.60 -3.00
C ALA A 88 -5.42 8.93 -1.71
N ALA A 89 -5.78 8.25 -0.62
CA ALA A 89 -5.08 8.32 0.66
C ALA A 89 -4.11 7.12 0.81
N HIS A 90 -3.92 6.59 2.02
CA HIS A 90 -2.93 5.54 2.27
C HIS A 90 -3.28 4.22 1.55
N HIS A 91 -4.55 3.86 1.49
CA HIS A 91 -5.03 2.62 0.87
C HIS A 91 -5.38 2.81 -0.60
N VAL A 92 -4.38 3.13 -1.42
CA VAL A 92 -4.54 3.47 -2.86
C VAL A 92 -5.39 2.45 -3.64
N PRO A 93 -5.24 1.12 -3.46
CA PRO A 93 -6.08 0.16 -4.19
C PRO A 93 -7.56 0.24 -3.81
N ILE A 94 -7.90 0.70 -2.61
CA ILE A 94 -9.28 0.90 -2.16
C ILE A 94 -9.82 2.23 -2.70
N ASP A 95 -9.02 3.29 -2.64
CA ASP A 95 -9.47 4.64 -3.03
C ASP A 95 -9.55 4.81 -4.56
N ALA A 96 -8.62 4.20 -5.31
CA ALA A 96 -8.49 4.39 -6.77
C ALA A 96 -8.11 3.08 -7.51
N PRO A 97 -8.95 2.02 -7.42
CA PRO A 97 -8.62 0.70 -7.97
C PRO A 97 -8.36 0.70 -9.48
N LYS A 98 -9.13 1.50 -10.24
CA LYS A 98 -9.02 1.54 -11.71
C LYS A 98 -7.74 2.24 -12.16
N GLU A 99 -7.40 3.34 -11.50
CA GLU A 99 -6.18 4.11 -11.72
C GLU A 99 -4.95 3.26 -11.40
N VAL A 100 -4.96 2.53 -10.28
CA VAL A 100 -3.89 1.57 -9.93
C VAL A 100 -3.70 0.53 -11.04
N ILE A 101 -4.79 -0.09 -11.51
CA ILE A 101 -4.71 -1.08 -12.61
C ILE A 101 -4.16 -0.46 -13.88
N LYS A 102 -4.60 0.76 -14.21
CA LYS A 102 -4.12 1.50 -15.39
C LYS A 102 -2.61 1.74 -15.31
N ILE A 103 -2.13 2.31 -14.19
CA ILE A 103 -0.71 2.61 -13.99
C ILE A 103 0.12 1.32 -14.07
N ILE A 104 -0.30 0.25 -13.40
CA ILE A 104 0.42 -1.03 -13.44
C ILE A 104 0.53 -1.55 -14.89
N LYS A 105 -0.58 -1.54 -15.65
CA LYS A 105 -0.57 -1.99 -17.05
C LYS A 105 0.34 -1.14 -17.92
N GLU A 106 0.24 0.17 -17.82
CA GLU A 106 1.06 1.11 -18.58
C GLU A 106 2.55 0.94 -18.25
N THR A 107 2.90 0.80 -16.96
CA THR A 107 4.28 0.59 -16.53
C THR A 107 4.83 -0.76 -17.02
N ILE A 108 4.07 -1.85 -16.87
CA ILE A 108 4.50 -3.17 -17.37
C ILE A 108 4.71 -3.13 -18.89
N SER A 109 3.83 -2.46 -19.64
CA SER A 109 3.98 -2.31 -21.10
C SER A 109 5.22 -1.51 -21.52
N LYS A 110 5.79 -0.66 -20.66
CA LYS A 110 7.06 0.03 -20.92
C LYS A 110 8.28 -0.86 -20.65
N TRP A 111 8.14 -1.88 -19.81
CA TRP A 111 9.23 -2.76 -19.39
C TRP A 111 9.38 -4.01 -20.28
N LEU A 112 8.33 -4.40 -20.99
CA LEU A 112 8.29 -5.50 -21.96
C LEU A 112 8.64 -4.99 -23.36
#